data_AF-A0A8R7UVL2-F1
#
_entry.id   AF-A0A8R7UVL2-F1
#
_cell.length_a   1.000
_cell.length_b   1.000
_cell.length_c   1.000
_cell.angle_alpha   90.00
_cell.angle_beta   90.00
_cell.angle_gamma   90.00
#
_symmetry.space_group_name_H-M   'P 1'
#
loop_
_entity.id
_entity.type
_entity.pdbx_description
1 polymer ?
#
loop_
_entity_poly.entity_id
_entity_poly.type
_entity_poly.pdbx_seq_one_letter_code
_entity_poly.pdbx_strand_id
1 'polypeptide(L)'
;MDSQEDIVYPNDPKVKIKVDDDLKELFRGIELPRDMVDIEKELQKNGMKPMTDTTKRRAAAQIHGVKPKAKPKKKQREITKRTKLTNAHLPELFQHLKS
;
A
#
# COMPACT_ATOMS: atom_id res chain seq x y z
N MET A 1 15.48 -27.03 12.28
CA MET A 1 16.70 -26.50 11.65
C MET A 1 16.26 -25.38 10.72
N ASP A 2 15.92 -24.22 11.28
CA ASP A 2 15.79 -23.01 10.47
C ASP A 2 17.22 -22.46 10.39
N SER A 3 17.93 -22.82 9.33
CA SER A 3 19.25 -22.28 9.05
C SER A 3 19.03 -20.81 8.70
N GLN A 4 19.05 -19.95 9.71
CA GLN A 4 19.05 -18.50 9.53
C GLN A 4 20.35 -18.14 8.83
N GLU A 5 20.31 -18.14 7.50
CA GLU A 5 21.28 -17.42 6.68
C GLU A 5 21.39 -16.00 7.25
N ASP A 6 22.61 -15.52 7.43
CA ASP A 6 22.91 -14.28 8.16
C ASP A 6 22.51 -13.07 7.31
N ILE A 7 21.20 -12.78 7.28
CA ILE A 7 20.62 -11.69 6.49
C ILE A 7 20.84 -10.38 7.24
N VAL A 8 21.72 -9.54 6.69
CA VAL A 8 22.00 -8.21 7.21
C VAL A 8 20.94 -7.22 6.71
N TYR A 9 20.10 -6.75 7.62
CA TYR A 9 19.20 -5.63 7.37
C TYR A 9 19.83 -4.31 7.83
N PRO A 10 19.82 -3.24 7.01
CA PRO A 10 20.22 -1.91 7.46
C PRO A 10 19.28 -1.44 8.57
N ASN A 11 19.79 -1.32 9.79
CA ASN A 11 19.01 -0.83 10.92
C ASN A 11 19.30 0.66 11.14
N ASP A 12 18.28 1.51 11.07
CA ASP A 12 18.44 2.94 11.33
C ASP A 12 18.56 3.18 12.86
N PRO A 13 19.70 3.67 13.36
CA PRO A 13 19.90 3.90 14.79
C PRO A 13 18.92 4.92 15.38
N LYS A 14 18.28 5.78 14.56
CA LYS A 14 17.26 6.74 15.02
C LYS A 14 15.97 6.08 15.51
N VAL A 15 15.74 4.82 15.14
CA VAL A 15 14.48 4.11 15.42
C VAL A 15 14.61 3.18 16.64
N LYS A 16 15.81 3.10 17.24
CA LYS A 16 16.06 2.18 18.37
C LYS A 16 15.48 2.73 19.68
N ILE A 17 14.24 2.36 19.97
CA ILE A 17 13.58 2.60 21.25
C ILE A 17 13.79 1.37 22.13
N LYS A 18 14.43 1.54 23.30
CA LYS A 18 14.51 0.47 24.31
C LYS A 18 13.21 0.50 25.12
N VAL A 19 12.58 -0.66 25.23
CA VAL A 19 11.37 -0.89 26.03
C VAL A 19 11.63 -2.11 26.91
N ASP A 20 11.25 -2.04 28.18
CA ASP A 20 11.39 -3.13 29.13
C ASP A 20 10.51 -4.33 28.75
N ASP A 21 10.91 -5.52 29.21
CA ASP A 21 10.22 -6.76 28.81
C ASP A 21 8.81 -6.85 29.40
N ASP A 22 8.59 -6.37 30.62
CA ASP A 22 7.26 -6.32 31.25
C ASP A 22 6.27 -5.45 30.44
N LEU A 23 6.75 -4.33 29.88
CA LEU A 23 5.95 -3.47 29.01
C LEU A 23 5.64 -4.15 27.66
N LYS A 24 6.57 -4.95 27.13
CA LYS A 24 6.33 -5.75 25.92
C LYS A 24 5.30 -6.84 26.18
N GLU A 25 5.35 -7.48 27.34
CA GLU A 25 4.38 -8.51 27.73
C GLU A 25 3.00 -7.93 27.90
N LEU A 26 2.88 -6.80 28.62
CA LEU A 26 1.62 -6.07 28.76
C LEU A 26 1.02 -5.70 27.40
N PHE A 27 1.82 -5.14 26.50
CA PHE A 27 1.36 -4.77 25.16
C PHE A 27 0.84 -5.98 24.36
N ARG A 28 1.48 -7.15 24.49
CA ARG A 28 1.04 -8.39 23.83
C ARG A 28 -0.22 -8.97 24.45
N GLY A 29 -0.44 -8.75 25.74
CA GLY A 29 -1.63 -9.20 26.47
C GLY A 29 -2.87 -8.36 26.21
N ILE A 30 -2.74 -7.14 25.67
CA ILE A 30 -3.88 -6.31 25.29
C ILE A 30 -4.51 -6.90 24.03
N GLU A 31 -5.69 -7.50 24.17
CA GLU A 31 -6.48 -7.98 23.04
C GLU A 31 -7.14 -6.80 22.31
N LEU A 32 -6.84 -6.64 21.02
CA LEU A 32 -7.51 -5.63 20.20
C LEU A 32 -8.84 -6.19 19.66
N PRO A 33 -9.92 -5.38 19.67
CA PRO A 33 -11.16 -5.71 18.98
C PRO A 33 -10.91 -6.07 17.52
N ARG A 34 -11.57 -7.13 17.03
CA ARG A 34 -11.44 -7.58 15.64
C ARG A 34 -12.06 -6.60 14.65
N ASP A 35 -13.06 -5.83 15.09
CA ASP A 35 -13.71 -4.81 14.29
C ASP A 35 -13.13 -3.41 14.59
N MET A 36 -12.71 -2.72 13.53
CA MET A 36 -12.22 -1.34 13.61
C MET A 36 -13.28 -0.35 14.11
N VAL A 37 -14.57 -0.63 13.93
CA VAL A 37 -15.64 0.26 14.42
C VAL A 37 -15.62 0.33 15.95
N ASP A 38 -15.34 -0.79 16.61
CA ASP A 38 -15.33 -0.85 18.07
C ASP A 38 -14.09 -0.14 18.64
N ILE A 39 -12.94 -0.24 17.97
CA ILE A 39 -11.74 0.54 18.30
C ILE A 39 -12.01 2.04 18.18
N GLU A 40 -12.64 2.49 17.08
CA GLU A 40 -12.93 3.90 16.88
C GLU A 40 -13.92 4.44 17.93
N LYS A 41 -14.90 3.64 18.37
CA LYS A 41 -15.80 4.00 19.49
C LYS A 41 -15.05 4.14 20.81
N GLU A 42 -14.15 3.21 21.13
CA GLU A 42 -13.36 3.27 22.37
C GLU A 42 -12.40 4.46 22.37
N LEU A 43 -11.77 4.76 21.24
CA LEU A 43 -10.95 5.96 21.07
C LEU A 43 -11.78 7.24 21.31
N GLN A 44 -12.97 7.34 20.70
CA GLN A 44 -13.87 8.48 20.90
C GLN A 44 -14.34 8.61 22.35
N LYS A 45 -14.69 7.51 22.99
CA LYS A 45 -15.07 7.47 24.41
C LYS A 45 -13.94 7.98 25.31
N ASN A 46 -12.70 7.67 24.95
CA ASN A 46 -11.50 8.13 25.65
C ASN A 46 -11.02 9.52 25.19
N GLY A 47 -11.80 10.25 24.37
CA GLY A 47 -11.48 11.60 23.90
C GLY A 47 -10.41 11.67 22.80
N MET A 48 -9.97 10.54 22.26
CA MET A 48 -9.04 10.48 21.14
C MET A 48 -9.81 10.52 19.82
N LYS A 49 -9.50 11.50 18.96
CA LYS A 49 -10.13 11.59 17.64
C LYS A 49 -9.61 10.45 16.74
N PRO A 50 -10.46 9.53 16.28
CA PRO A 50 -10.01 8.47 15.38
C PRO A 50 -9.56 9.07 14.05
N MET A 51 -8.45 8.57 13.51
CA MET A 51 -7.91 9.05 12.24
C MET A 51 -8.71 8.54 11.03
N THR A 52 -9.51 7.48 11.23
CA THR A 52 -10.42 6.92 10.25
C THR A 52 -11.86 6.97 10.73
N ASP A 53 -12.81 7.03 9.79
CA ASP A 53 -14.24 6.88 10.04
C ASP A 53 -14.71 5.64 9.27
N THR A 54 -14.53 4.48 9.90
CA THR A 54 -14.84 3.17 9.32
C THR A 54 -16.33 3.01 9.04
N THR A 55 -17.18 3.61 9.87
CA THR A 55 -18.64 3.68 9.68
C THR A 55 -19.00 4.32 8.35
N LYS A 56 -18.49 5.54 8.08
CA LYS A 56 -18.75 6.22 6.81
C LYS A 56 -18.18 5.45 5.62
N ARG A 57 -17.01 4.82 5.78
CA ARG A 57 -16.41 4.00 4.72
C ARG A 57 -17.26 2.78 4.38
N ARG A 58 -17.80 2.06 5.37
CA ARG A 58 -18.70 0.91 5.14
C ARG A 58 -20.01 1.35 4.50
N ALA A 59 -20.62 2.43 4.99
CA ALA A 59 -21.82 3.00 4.39
C ALA A 59 -21.60 3.38 2.92
N ALA A 60 -20.49 4.07 2.62
CA ALA A 60 -20.14 4.41 1.24
C ALA A 60 -19.89 3.17 0.36
N ALA A 61 -19.28 2.11 0.89
CA ALA A 61 -19.07 0.85 0.17
C ALA A 61 -20.39 0.10 -0.10
N GLN A 62 -21.38 0.19 0.80
CA GLN A 62 -22.72 -0.37 0.57
C GLN A 62 -23.49 0.42 -0.49
N ILE A 63 -23.45 1.76 -0.43
CA ILE A 63 -24.22 2.61 -1.34
C ILE A 63 -23.58 2.66 -2.74
N HIS A 64 -22.25 2.72 -2.84
CA HIS A 64 -21.54 2.95 -4.11
C HIS A 64 -20.76 1.73 -4.62
N GLY A 65 -20.81 0.60 -3.90
CA GLY A 65 -19.94 -0.55 -4.14
C GLY A 65 -18.47 -0.26 -3.85
N VAL A 66 -17.63 -1.30 -3.89
CA VAL A 66 -16.17 -1.13 -3.84
C VAL A 66 -15.72 -0.52 -5.17
N LYS A 67 -15.46 0.79 -5.20
CA LYS A 67 -14.91 1.44 -6.39
C LYS A 67 -13.55 0.78 -6.72
N PRO A 68 -13.37 0.18 -7.91
CA PRO A 68 -12.09 -0.37 -8.29
C PRO A 68 -11.05 0.75 -8.30
N LYS A 69 -9.88 0.51 -7.67
CA LYS A 69 -8.76 1.46 -7.73
C LYS A 69 -8.48 1.77 -9.20
N ALA A 70 -8.41 3.06 -9.54
CA ALA A 70 -8.12 3.49 -10.90
C ALA A 70 -6.80 2.86 -11.35
N LYS A 71 -6.84 1.99 -12.36
CA LYS A 71 -5.63 1.43 -12.96
C LYS A 71 -4.79 2.60 -13.51
N PRO A 72 -3.48 2.64 -13.27
CA PRO A 72 -2.63 3.67 -13.83
C PRO A 72 -2.80 3.67 -15.36
N LYS A 73 -3.20 4.81 -15.92
CA LYS A 73 -3.35 4.98 -17.37
C LYS A 73 -2.01 4.66 -18.02
N LYS A 74 -1.95 3.59 -18.84
CA LYS A 74 -0.77 3.33 -19.68
C LYS A 74 -0.61 4.56 -20.59
N LYS A 75 0.50 5.29 -20.45
CA LYS A 75 0.86 6.33 -21.41
C LYS A 75 0.98 5.66 -22.78
N GLN A 76 0.33 6.21 -23.81
CA GLN A 76 0.52 5.74 -25.16
C GLN A 76 2.01 5.89 -25.49
N ARG A 77 2.68 4.77 -25.79
CA ARG A 77 4.09 4.77 -26.19
C ARG A 77 4.13 5.14 -27.67
N GLU A 78 3.98 6.42 -27.97
CA GLU A 78 4.26 6.94 -29.30
C GLU A 78 5.76 6.78 -29.58
N ILE A 79 6.11 6.43 -30.83
CA ILE A 79 7.49 6.28 -31.27
C ILE A 79 8.10 7.68 -31.36
N THR A 80 8.68 8.15 -30.26
CA THR A 80 9.42 9.42 -30.25
C THR A 80 10.74 9.31 -31.01
N LYS A 81 11.33 10.44 -31.41
CA LYS A 81 12.63 10.50 -32.12
C LYS A 81 13.80 9.81 -31.38
N ARG A 82 13.64 9.46 -30.10
CA ARG A 82 14.62 8.70 -29.30
C ARG A 82 14.45 7.18 -29.37
N THR A 83 13.34 6.68 -29.91
CA THR A 83 13.07 5.25 -30.02
C THR A 83 13.87 4.67 -31.19
N LYS A 84 14.79 3.73 -30.90
CA LYS A 84 15.58 3.06 -31.93
C LYS A 84 14.71 2.02 -32.66
N LEU A 85 14.55 2.18 -33.97
CA LEU A 85 13.82 1.23 -34.81
C LEU A 85 14.76 0.11 -35.25
N THR A 86 14.57 -1.11 -34.74
CA THR A 86 15.47 -2.24 -35.02
C THR A 86 15.14 -2.96 -36.33
N ASN A 87 13.96 -2.71 -36.91
CA ASN A 87 13.45 -3.45 -38.08
C ASN A 87 13.21 -2.52 -39.30
N ALA A 88 14.05 -1.49 -39.49
CA ALA A 88 13.84 -0.46 -40.51
C ALA A 88 13.76 -0.97 -41.96
N HIS A 89 14.26 -2.18 -42.23
CA HIS A 89 14.25 -2.81 -43.56
C HIS A 89 12.89 -3.45 -43.94
N LEU A 90 11.93 -3.52 -43.01
CA LEU A 90 10.58 -4.07 -43.25
C LEU A 90 9.54 -2.94 -43.17
N PRO A 91 9.27 -2.22 -44.27
CA PRO A 91 8.42 -1.03 -44.26
C PRO A 91 6.93 -1.35 -44.00
N GLU A 92 6.49 -2.58 -44.27
CA GLU A 92 5.11 -3.04 -44.06
C GLU A 92 4.68 -2.96 -42.58
N LEU A 93 5.61 -3.19 -41.65
CA LEU A 93 5.37 -3.14 -40.21
C LEU A 93 5.13 -1.73 -39.68
N PHE A 94 5.32 -0.69 -40.49
CA PHE A 94 5.19 0.71 -40.06
C PHE A 94 4.16 1.51 -40.85
N GLN A 95 3.38 0.87 -41.73
CA GLN A 95 2.38 1.56 -42.55
C GLN A 95 1.32 2.30 -41.71
N HIS A 96 0.88 1.68 -40.62
CA HIS A 96 -0.06 2.26 -39.64
C HIS A 96 0.52 3.40 -38.76
N LEU A 97 1.82 3.70 -38.87
CA LEU A 97 2.51 4.75 -38.11
C LEU A 97 2.73 6.03 -38.94
N LYS A 98 2.39 6.02 -40.23
CA LYS A 98 2.42 7.21 -41.11
C LYS A 98 1.11 8.00 -40.95
N SER A 99 1.10 8.95 -40.03
CA SER A 99 0.20 10.11 -40.03
C SER A 99 1.01 11.38 -39.91
#